data_AF-A0A8H7YFQ7-F1
#
_entry.id   AF-A0A8H7YFQ7-F1
#
_cell.length_a   1.000
_cell.length_b   1.000
_cell.length_c   1.000
_cell.angle_alpha   90.00
_cell.angle_beta   90.00
_cell.angle_gamma   90.00
#
_symmetry.space_group_name_H-M   'P 1'
#
loop_
_entity.id
_entity.type
_entity.pdbx_description
1 polymer ?
#
loop_
_entity_poly.entity_id
_entity_poly.type
_entity_poly.pdbx_seq_one_letter_code
_entity_poly.pdbx_strand_id
1 'polypeptide(L)'
;MMLSSSVLWVVTHLWLLLGGLTSLANAIPMPQGNPTPQASGFWVGSIDRRGSPAFRTASGEYQVYRNVKEFGAKGDGTTDDTEAINKAISTGNRCGLGCDSSTVTPAIVYFPAGTYVVSKPIIQYYYTQLVGDALNLPVIKAASSFQGIAVIDADPYTDQGTNW
;
A
#
# COMPACT_ATOMS: atom_id res chain seq x y z
N MET A 1 -42.11 -28.12 59.90
CA MET A 1 -40.80 -28.46 59.32
C MET A 1 -40.36 -27.25 58.49
N MET A 2 -39.67 -26.31 59.11
CA MET A 2 -39.25 -25.04 58.50
C MET A 2 -37.93 -25.25 57.78
N LEU A 3 -37.93 -25.15 56.45
CA LEU A 3 -36.71 -25.08 55.65
C LEU A 3 -36.21 -23.63 55.68
N SER A 4 -34.99 -23.46 56.20
CA SER A 4 -34.30 -22.19 56.34
C SER A 4 -34.02 -21.53 54.99
N SER A 5 -34.27 -20.21 54.92
CA SER A 5 -34.11 -19.32 53.77
C SER A 5 -32.69 -19.25 53.17
N SER A 6 -31.72 -19.93 53.78
CA SER A 6 -30.31 -19.92 53.36
C SER A 6 -29.98 -20.93 52.25
N VAL A 7 -30.82 -21.95 52.02
CA VAL A 7 -30.55 -22.98 51.00
C VAL A 7 -30.95 -22.51 49.59
N LEU A 8 -31.90 -21.58 49.48
CA LEU A 8 -32.41 -21.09 48.20
C LEU A 8 -31.46 -20.11 47.48
N TRP A 9 -30.50 -19.51 48.20
CA TRP A 9 -29.51 -18.58 47.63
C TRP A 9 -28.28 -19.27 47.04
N VAL A 10 -27.95 -20.49 47.49
CA VAL A 10 -26.78 -21.24 47.00
C VAL A 10 -27.09 -21.87 45.63
N VAL A 11 -28.32 -22.29 45.38
CA VAL A 11 -28.72 -22.93 44.12
C VAL A 11 -28.79 -21.93 42.95
N THR A 12 -29.17 -20.67 43.21
CA THR A 12 -29.16 -19.60 42.19
C THR A 12 -27.76 -19.07 41.88
N HIS A 13 -26.79 -19.18 42.79
CA HIS A 13 -25.39 -18.82 42.52
C HIS A 13 -24.60 -19.92 41.82
N LEU A 14 -25.01 -21.19 41.96
CA LEU A 14 -24.33 -22.31 41.29
C LEU A 14 -24.72 -22.45 39.81
N TRP A 15 -25.84 -21.86 39.38
CA TRP A 15 -26.28 -21.84 37.98
C TRP A 15 -25.68 -20.71 37.14
N LEU A 16 -24.98 -19.75 37.77
CA LEU A 16 -24.19 -18.72 37.08
C LEU A 16 -22.73 -19.12 36.85
N LEU A 17 -22.27 -20.24 37.43
CA LEU A 17 -20.91 -20.77 37.27
C LEU A 17 -20.80 -21.92 36.26
N LEU A 18 -21.92 -22.41 35.71
CA LEU A 18 -21.93 -23.49 34.69
C LEU A 18 -22.64 -23.11 33.38
N GLY A 19 -23.22 -21.91 33.28
CA GLY A 19 -23.96 -21.46 32.11
C GLY A 19 -23.13 -20.58 31.18
N GLY A 20 -22.32 -21.19 30.31
CA GLY A 20 -21.71 -20.45 29.20
C GLY A 20 -20.40 -21.03 28.71
N LEU A 21 -20.43 -22.23 28.12
CA LEU A 21 -19.46 -22.55 27.07
C LEU A 21 -19.80 -21.67 25.87
N THR A 22 -19.45 -20.38 25.93
CA THR A 22 -19.35 -19.57 24.72
C THR A 22 -18.22 -20.20 23.93
N SER A 23 -18.57 -20.93 22.87
CA SER A 23 -17.60 -21.26 21.84
C SER A 23 -16.89 -19.97 21.48
N LEU A 24 -15.62 -19.84 21.84
CA LEU A 24 -14.76 -18.84 21.24
C LEU A 24 -14.74 -19.23 19.76
N ALA A 25 -15.60 -18.59 18.98
CA ALA A 25 -15.56 -18.68 17.54
C ALA A 25 -14.24 -18.00 17.14
N ASN A 26 -13.16 -18.77 17.15
CA ASN A 26 -11.91 -18.35 16.54
C ASN A 26 -12.26 -18.10 15.07
N ALA A 27 -12.14 -16.86 14.62
CA ALA A 27 -12.19 -16.54 13.22
C ALA A 27 -11.10 -17.39 12.54
N ILE A 28 -11.50 -18.40 11.78
CA ILE A 28 -10.57 -19.16 10.95
C ILE A 28 -10.09 -18.15 9.91
N PRO A 29 -8.77 -17.84 9.83
CA PRO A 29 -8.26 -17.04 8.73
C PRO A 29 -8.68 -17.76 7.46
N MET A 30 -9.55 -17.12 6.66
CA MET A 30 -9.81 -17.63 5.32
C MET A 30 -8.45 -17.66 4.61
N PRO A 31 -8.04 -18.78 4.00
CA PRO A 31 -6.91 -18.76 3.10
C PRO A 31 -7.28 -17.75 2.02
N GLN A 32 -6.64 -16.58 2.04
CA GLN A 32 -6.62 -15.75 0.86
C GLN A 32 -5.85 -16.57 -0.16
N GLY A 33 -6.57 -17.25 -1.04
CA GLY A 33 -5.95 -17.89 -2.18
C GLY A 33 -5.19 -16.79 -2.88
N ASN A 34 -3.86 -16.85 -2.84
CA ASN A 34 -3.02 -15.95 -3.61
C ASN A 34 -3.46 -16.13 -5.06
N PRO A 35 -4.16 -15.16 -5.68
CA PRO A 35 -4.39 -15.25 -7.11
C PRO A 35 -3.00 -15.27 -7.71
N THR A 36 -2.66 -16.34 -8.42
CA THR A 36 -1.50 -16.32 -9.30
C THR A 36 -1.61 -15.04 -10.14
N PRO A 37 -0.55 -14.23 -10.29
CA PRO A 37 -0.63 -13.00 -11.05
C PRO A 37 -0.91 -13.35 -12.52
N GLN A 38 -2.18 -13.49 -12.87
CA GLN A 38 -2.61 -13.55 -14.24
C GLN A 38 -2.32 -12.18 -14.83
N ALA A 39 -1.73 -12.14 -16.03
CA ALA A 39 -1.57 -10.89 -16.75
C ALA A 39 -2.94 -10.20 -16.83
N SER A 40 -3.10 -9.12 -16.09
CA SER A 40 -4.36 -8.40 -16.03
C SER A 40 -4.65 -7.76 -17.37
N GLY A 41 -5.89 -7.86 -17.81
CA GLY A 41 -6.39 -7.15 -18.99
C GLY A 41 -6.64 -5.66 -18.76
N PHE A 42 -6.21 -5.08 -17.63
CA PHE A 42 -6.42 -3.67 -17.38
C PHE A 42 -5.66 -2.83 -18.41
N TRP A 43 -6.41 -2.08 -19.21
CA TRP A 43 -5.90 -1.40 -20.40
C TRP A 43 -4.74 -0.43 -20.13
N VAL A 44 -4.71 0.17 -18.93
CA VAL A 44 -3.61 1.07 -18.53
C VAL A 44 -2.27 0.33 -18.49
N GLY A 45 -2.25 -0.99 -18.28
CA GLY A 45 -1.05 -1.82 -18.28
C GLY A 45 -0.47 -2.10 -19.67
N SER A 46 -1.30 -2.08 -20.73
CA SER A 46 -0.94 -2.58 -22.06
C SER A 46 -1.11 -1.61 -23.23
N ILE A 47 -1.82 -0.48 -23.04
CA ILE A 47 -2.01 0.50 -24.11
C ILE A 47 -0.68 1.09 -24.62
N ASP A 48 -0.58 1.38 -25.92
CA ASP A 48 0.60 2.00 -26.54
C ASP A 48 1.02 3.29 -25.82
N ARG A 49 2.31 3.41 -25.50
CA ARG A 49 2.87 4.61 -24.85
C ARG A 49 3.32 5.61 -25.89
N ARG A 50 2.50 6.64 -26.09
CA ARG A 50 2.76 7.73 -27.05
C ARG A 50 2.78 9.13 -26.43
N GLY A 51 2.58 9.22 -25.11
CA GLY A 51 2.50 10.50 -24.39
C GLY A 51 3.88 11.10 -24.12
N SER A 52 4.01 12.41 -24.29
CA SER A 52 5.21 13.20 -23.98
C SER A 52 4.81 14.61 -23.50
N PRO A 53 5.54 15.23 -22.54
CA PRO A 53 5.25 16.59 -22.09
C PRO A 53 5.67 17.64 -23.13
N ALA A 54 4.69 18.29 -23.77
CA ALA A 54 4.91 19.21 -24.90
C ALA A 54 5.83 20.42 -24.58
N PHE A 55 5.88 20.87 -23.33
CA PHE A 55 6.64 22.05 -22.92
C PHE A 55 7.92 21.73 -22.14
N ARG A 56 8.36 20.47 -22.10
CA ARG A 56 9.62 20.10 -21.48
C ARG A 56 10.78 20.54 -22.39
N THR A 57 11.70 21.33 -21.85
CA THR A 57 12.83 21.92 -22.60
C THR A 57 14.14 21.14 -22.47
N ALA A 58 14.25 20.27 -21.45
CA ALA A 58 15.43 19.43 -21.28
C ALA A 58 15.56 18.45 -22.46
N SER A 59 16.80 18.22 -22.91
CA SER A 59 17.10 17.30 -24.00
C SER A 59 16.81 15.84 -23.61
N GLY A 60 16.60 14.99 -24.62
CA GLY A 60 16.34 13.56 -24.46
C GLY A 60 14.87 13.19 -24.25
N GLU A 61 14.58 11.90 -24.42
CA GLU A 61 13.24 11.34 -24.21
C GLU A 61 12.83 11.40 -22.73
N TYR A 62 11.54 11.58 -22.49
CA TYR A 62 10.96 11.59 -21.15
C TYR A 62 9.88 10.52 -21.04
N GLN A 63 10.10 9.54 -20.17
CA GLN A 63 9.16 8.45 -19.94
C GLN A 63 8.02 8.90 -19.02
N VAL A 64 6.82 9.13 -19.54
CA VAL A 64 5.65 9.53 -18.70
C VAL A 64 5.06 8.35 -17.95
N TYR A 65 4.89 7.22 -18.62
CA TYR A 65 4.33 5.99 -18.04
C TYR A 65 5.44 5.06 -17.55
N ARG A 66 5.32 4.59 -16.31
CA ARG A 66 6.36 3.82 -15.64
C ARG A 66 5.73 2.65 -14.90
N ASN A 67 6.03 1.42 -15.31
CA ASN A 67 5.59 0.23 -14.59
C ASN A 67 6.62 -0.11 -13.52
N VAL A 68 6.24 -0.18 -12.24
CA VAL A 68 7.19 -0.44 -11.14
C VAL A 68 8.02 -1.72 -11.32
N LYS A 69 7.49 -2.73 -12.03
CA LYS A 69 8.23 -3.98 -12.33
C LYS A 69 9.39 -3.77 -13.31
N GLU A 70 9.32 -2.79 -14.20
CA GLU A 70 10.43 -2.39 -15.10
C GLU A 70 11.57 -1.73 -14.32
N PHE A 71 11.29 -1.22 -13.12
CA PHE A 71 12.27 -0.62 -12.20
C PHE A 71 12.80 -1.60 -11.15
N GLY A 72 12.37 -2.87 -11.23
CA GLY A 72 12.88 -3.96 -10.40
C GLY A 72 11.93 -4.48 -9.32
N ALA A 73 10.75 -3.86 -9.14
CA ALA A 73 9.79 -4.30 -8.14
C ALA A 73 9.27 -5.70 -8.46
N LYS A 74 9.19 -6.57 -7.46
CA LYS A 74 8.74 -7.97 -7.61
C LYS A 74 7.23 -8.09 -7.42
N GLY A 75 6.69 -7.43 -6.40
CA GLY A 75 5.28 -7.59 -6.03
C GLY A 75 4.93 -9.00 -5.55
N ASP A 76 5.90 -9.72 -4.96
CA ASP A 76 5.79 -11.12 -4.52
C ASP A 76 5.36 -11.28 -3.05
N GLY A 77 5.22 -10.17 -2.32
CA GLY A 77 4.81 -10.14 -0.92
C GLY A 77 5.93 -10.38 0.09
N THR A 78 7.18 -10.55 -0.36
CA THR A 78 8.35 -10.81 0.51
C THR A 78 9.56 -9.94 0.18
N THR A 79 9.81 -9.64 -1.09
CA THR A 79 10.89 -8.74 -1.52
C THR A 79 10.56 -7.30 -1.15
N ASP A 80 11.54 -6.59 -0.58
CA ASP A 80 11.41 -5.15 -0.33
C ASP A 80 11.51 -4.37 -1.66
N ASP A 81 10.39 -3.80 -2.08
CA ASP A 81 10.21 -3.09 -3.35
C ASP A 81 10.36 -1.56 -3.20
N THR A 82 10.72 -1.06 -2.02
CA THR A 82 10.78 0.38 -1.70
C THR A 82 11.64 1.17 -2.68
N GLU A 83 12.86 0.69 -2.96
CA GLU A 83 13.80 1.38 -3.83
C GLU A 83 13.31 1.39 -5.28
N ALA A 84 12.82 0.24 -5.78
CA ALA A 84 12.32 0.12 -7.15
C ALA A 84 11.12 1.06 -7.40
N ILE A 85 10.19 1.15 -6.44
CA ILE A 85 9.02 2.04 -6.54
C ILE A 85 9.46 3.51 -6.51
N ASN A 86 10.32 3.91 -5.57
CA ASN A 86 10.82 5.29 -5.51
C ASN A 86 11.67 5.66 -6.74
N LYS A 87 12.41 4.70 -7.32
CA LYS A 87 13.12 4.89 -8.59
C LYS A 87 12.17 5.10 -9.76
N ALA A 88 11.09 4.33 -9.83
CA ALA A 88 10.03 4.56 -10.81
C ALA A 88 9.44 5.97 -10.65
N ILE A 89 9.23 6.47 -9.42
CA ILE A 89 8.68 7.81 -9.22
C ILE A 89 9.65 8.92 -9.60
N SER A 90 10.94 8.81 -9.25
CA SER A 90 11.91 9.90 -9.34
C SER A 90 12.63 10.02 -10.69
N THR A 91 12.64 8.94 -11.50
CA THR A 91 13.37 8.91 -12.79
C THR A 91 12.88 10.00 -13.76
N GLY A 92 13.86 10.68 -14.38
CA GLY A 92 13.63 11.70 -15.41
C GLY A 92 13.85 13.15 -14.94
N ASN A 93 14.63 13.37 -13.87
CA ASN A 93 14.92 14.68 -13.29
C ASN A 93 13.64 15.46 -12.98
N ARG A 94 12.79 14.86 -12.14
CA ARG A 94 11.47 15.39 -11.81
C ARG A 94 11.53 16.38 -10.64
N CYS A 95 10.42 17.07 -10.43
CA CYS A 95 10.24 18.00 -9.32
C CYS A 95 10.10 17.25 -7.98
N GLY A 96 11.18 17.24 -7.20
CA GLY A 96 11.26 16.75 -5.81
C GLY A 96 11.85 17.85 -4.92
N LEU A 97 12.60 17.47 -3.87
CA LEU A 97 13.20 18.44 -2.93
C LEU A 97 13.89 19.62 -3.63
N GLY A 98 13.50 20.85 -3.24
CA GLY A 98 14.07 22.09 -3.78
C GLY A 98 13.45 22.55 -5.10
N CYS A 99 12.32 21.96 -5.51
CA CYS A 99 11.52 22.38 -6.65
C CYS A 99 10.10 22.73 -6.19
N ASP A 100 9.73 24.01 -6.27
CA ASP A 100 8.43 24.49 -5.79
C ASP A 100 7.23 23.80 -6.47
N SER A 101 7.27 23.64 -7.80
CA SER A 101 6.22 22.96 -8.58
C SER A 101 6.65 22.69 -10.02
N SER A 102 5.96 21.78 -10.70
CA SER A 102 6.19 21.51 -12.13
C SER A 102 4.97 20.91 -12.83
N THR A 103 4.73 21.32 -14.07
CA THR A 103 3.73 20.73 -14.97
C THR A 103 4.37 19.99 -16.16
N VAL A 104 5.70 20.08 -16.32
CA VAL A 104 6.44 19.55 -17.47
C VAL A 104 7.17 18.24 -17.18
N THR A 105 7.04 17.71 -15.95
CA THR A 105 7.61 16.42 -15.54
C THR A 105 6.55 15.46 -14.93
N PRO A 106 5.46 15.15 -15.65
CA PRO A 106 4.40 14.28 -15.16
C PRO A 106 4.83 12.82 -14.99
N ALA A 107 4.22 12.12 -14.05
CA ALA A 107 4.39 10.67 -13.93
C ALA A 107 3.08 9.93 -13.73
N ILE A 108 2.88 8.87 -14.53
CA ILE A 108 1.93 7.81 -14.24
C ILE A 108 2.76 6.60 -13.83
N VAL A 109 2.77 6.30 -12.53
CA VAL A 109 3.48 5.15 -11.97
C VAL A 109 2.47 4.04 -11.76
N TYR A 110 2.58 3.01 -12.59
CA TYR A 110 1.66 1.90 -12.64
C TYR A 110 2.12 0.73 -11.77
N PHE A 111 1.19 0.19 -10.99
CA PHE A 111 1.38 -0.98 -10.14
C PHE A 111 0.54 -2.14 -10.72
N PRO A 112 1.17 -3.09 -11.43
CA PRO A 112 0.51 -4.35 -11.76
C PRO A 112 0.03 -5.09 -10.51
N ALA A 113 -0.84 -6.09 -10.68
CA ALA A 113 -1.22 -6.98 -9.59
C ALA A 113 0.01 -7.57 -8.85
N GLY A 114 -0.08 -7.60 -7.52
CA GLY A 114 0.98 -8.08 -6.64
C GLY A 114 0.88 -7.50 -5.23
N THR A 115 1.72 -8.00 -4.34
CA THR A 115 1.94 -7.43 -3.00
C THR A 115 3.35 -6.86 -2.93
N TYR A 116 3.46 -5.55 -2.79
CA TYR A 116 4.72 -4.81 -2.77
C TYR A 116 5.08 -4.49 -1.33
N VAL A 117 6.08 -5.17 -0.78
CA VAL A 117 6.53 -4.89 0.59
C VAL A 117 7.39 -3.62 0.57
N VAL A 118 7.15 -2.70 1.49
CA VAL A 118 7.94 -1.47 1.62
C VAL A 118 8.39 -1.27 3.06
N SER A 119 9.63 -0.82 3.25
CA SER A 119 10.21 -0.55 4.58
C SER A 119 10.40 0.94 4.89
N LYS A 120 10.21 1.81 3.90
CA LYS A 120 10.25 3.28 4.05
C LYS A 120 9.17 3.94 3.19
N PRO A 121 8.86 5.24 3.41
CA PRO A 121 7.88 5.94 2.61
C PRO A 121 8.15 5.83 1.09
N ILE A 122 7.07 5.68 0.36
CA ILE A 122 7.02 5.93 -1.08
C ILE A 122 6.79 7.43 -1.27
N ILE A 123 7.82 8.14 -1.73
CA ILE A 123 7.78 9.59 -1.87
C ILE A 123 7.12 9.93 -3.20
N GLN A 124 5.87 10.39 -3.14
CA GLN A 124 5.08 10.78 -4.30
C GLN A 124 5.48 12.19 -4.73
N TYR A 125 6.54 12.28 -5.56
CA TYR A 125 7.02 13.54 -6.16
C TYR A 125 5.87 14.35 -6.78
N TYR A 126 6.06 15.66 -6.94
CA TYR A 126 5.07 16.57 -7.50
C TYR A 126 4.51 16.07 -8.84
N TYR A 127 3.21 16.26 -9.11
CA TYR A 127 2.55 15.88 -10.37
C TYR A 127 2.67 14.38 -10.75
N THR A 128 2.62 13.50 -9.74
CA THR A 128 2.64 12.03 -9.88
C THR A 128 1.25 11.43 -9.63
N GLN A 129 0.86 10.51 -10.49
CA GLN A 129 -0.29 9.63 -10.31
C GLN A 129 0.21 8.22 -10.00
N LEU A 130 -0.18 7.68 -8.85
CA LEU A 130 0.03 6.27 -8.51
C LEU A 130 -1.23 5.50 -8.94
N VAL A 131 -1.08 4.58 -9.89
CA VAL A 131 -2.22 3.89 -10.51
C VAL A 131 -2.06 2.39 -10.34
N GLY A 132 -2.94 1.80 -9.52
CA GLY A 132 -3.03 0.35 -9.39
C GLY A 132 -3.77 -0.30 -10.54
N ASP A 133 -3.48 -1.56 -10.78
CA ASP A 133 -4.28 -2.43 -11.62
C ASP A 133 -5.73 -2.50 -11.10
N ALA A 134 -6.68 -1.98 -11.86
CA ALA A 134 -8.07 -1.87 -11.38
C ALA A 134 -8.85 -3.19 -11.40
N LEU A 135 -8.36 -4.22 -12.12
CA LEU A 135 -9.01 -5.53 -12.16
C LEU A 135 -8.49 -6.44 -11.05
N ASN A 136 -7.24 -6.28 -10.66
CA ASN A 136 -6.59 -7.04 -9.59
C ASN A 136 -5.76 -6.08 -8.73
N LEU A 137 -6.43 -5.44 -7.77
CA LEU A 137 -5.84 -4.36 -6.98
C LEU A 137 -4.51 -4.78 -6.33
N PRO A 138 -3.42 -4.04 -6.58
CA PRO A 138 -2.16 -4.27 -5.89
C PRO A 138 -2.25 -3.86 -4.43
N VAL A 139 -1.42 -4.48 -3.60
CA VAL A 139 -1.28 -4.14 -2.17
C VAL A 139 0.10 -3.54 -1.96
N ILE A 140 0.16 -2.33 -1.38
CA ILE A 140 1.41 -1.80 -0.82
C ILE A 140 1.40 -2.15 0.67
N LYS A 141 2.30 -3.06 1.05
CA LYS A 141 2.33 -3.65 2.40
C LYS A 141 3.52 -3.08 3.16
N ALA A 142 3.26 -2.37 4.25
CA ALA A 142 4.32 -1.98 5.17
C ALA A 142 5.00 -3.23 5.75
N ALA A 143 6.32 -3.30 5.69
CA ALA A 143 7.12 -4.27 6.40
C ALA A 143 6.94 -4.09 7.92
N SER A 144 7.15 -5.14 8.70
CA SER A 144 7.15 -5.03 10.17
C SER A 144 8.23 -4.08 10.70
N SER A 145 9.30 -3.87 9.92
CA SER A 145 10.40 -2.94 10.19
C SER A 145 10.19 -1.55 9.59
N PHE A 146 9.00 -1.23 9.08
CA PHE A 146 8.73 0.05 8.41
C PHE A 146 9.09 1.25 9.30
N GLN A 147 9.83 2.22 8.75
CA GLN A 147 10.14 3.48 9.41
C GLN A 147 9.88 4.66 8.47
N GLY A 148 9.11 5.63 8.93
CA GLY A 148 8.78 6.86 8.21
C GLY A 148 7.42 7.42 8.62
N ILE A 149 7.06 8.58 8.08
CA ILE A 149 5.81 9.28 8.45
C ILE A 149 4.55 8.52 8.01
N ALA A 150 4.58 7.91 6.81
CA ALA A 150 3.48 7.16 6.22
C ALA A 150 3.99 6.25 5.09
N VAL A 151 3.21 5.23 4.71
CA VAL A 151 3.55 4.33 3.58
C VAL A 151 3.68 5.10 2.27
N ILE A 152 2.81 6.07 2.02
CA ILE A 152 2.91 7.02 0.90
C ILE A 152 3.02 8.41 1.51
N ASP A 153 4.02 9.17 1.09
CA ASP A 153 4.27 10.53 1.52
C ASP A 153 4.27 11.45 0.31
N ALA A 154 3.29 12.36 0.26
CA ALA A 154 3.08 13.27 -0.85
C ALA A 154 3.65 14.68 -0.60
N ASP A 155 4.10 14.96 0.63
CA ASP A 155 4.68 16.25 1.01
C ASP A 155 5.70 16.04 2.16
N PRO A 156 6.89 15.48 1.84
CA PRO A 156 7.84 15.09 2.87
C PRO A 156 8.42 16.30 3.60
N TYR A 157 8.78 16.10 4.87
CA TYR A 157 9.52 17.08 5.65
C TYR A 157 11.03 16.82 5.62
N THR A 158 11.81 17.88 5.60
CA THR A 158 13.25 17.85 5.89
C THR A 158 13.48 17.78 7.41
N ASP A 159 14.72 17.54 7.82
CA ASP A 159 15.12 17.55 9.24
C ASP A 159 14.95 18.92 9.92
N GLN A 160 14.72 19.99 9.14
CA GLN A 160 14.44 21.34 9.65
C GLN A 160 12.94 21.63 9.76
N GLY A 161 12.07 20.65 9.48
CA GLY A 161 10.62 20.82 9.54
C GLY A 161 10.04 21.64 8.38
N THR A 162 10.81 21.84 7.31
CA THR A 162 10.31 22.43 6.06
C THR A 162 9.82 21.33 5.13
N ASN A 163 8.70 21.54 4.46
CA ASN A 163 8.20 20.61 3.45
C ASN A 163 8.97 20.77 2.11
N TRP A 164 8.74 19.84 1.17
CA TRP A 164 9.41 19.80 -0.14
C TRP A 164 8.86 20.81 -1.14
#